data_AF-A0A1G2VNL1-F1
#
_entry.id   AF-A0A1G2VNL1-F1
#
_cell.length_a   1.000
_cell.length_b   1.000
_cell.length_c   1.000
_cell.angle_alpha   90.00
_cell.angle_beta   90.00
_cell.angle_gamma   90.00
#
_symmetry.space_group_name_H-M   'P 1'
#
loop_
_entity.id
_entity.type
_entity.pdbx_description
1 polymer ?
#
loop_
_entity_poly.entity_id
_entity_poly.type
_entity_poly.pdbx_seq_one_letter_code
_entity_poly.pdbx_strand_id
1 'polypeptide(L)'
;MRASLLFVIITVMKGGAEHMKDYVPKKEKDDEPPLFTKTRIIVTLLLAVLIGAFAFISRQQLKKAAVGPSMPFVSEPQAISEENLKQIIETAYHPPAELFGFTGTIQAIGNNVVLLEVNDPAANPSPLEPAKKKTIQVVVAPDTKIVMIDRSQFMEGGSFPEIPISIKQLRPGRVITVTAEENILNKERFKAATIQVNK
;
A
#
# COMPACT_ATOMS: atom_id res chain seq x y z
N MET A 1 13.39 5.59 0.52
CA MET A 1 14.45 4.65 0.12
C MET A 1 14.67 3.62 1.23
N ARG A 2 13.98 2.49 1.16
CA ARG A 2 14.15 1.31 2.04
C ARG A 2 13.84 0.07 1.21
N ALA A 3 14.78 -0.33 0.36
CA ALA A 3 14.66 -1.50 -0.50
C ALA A 3 16.08 -2.01 -0.85
N SER A 4 16.82 -2.52 0.12
CA SER A 4 18.14 -3.12 -0.19
C SER A 4 18.56 -4.27 0.72
N LEU A 5 17.77 -4.68 1.73
CA LEU A 5 18.20 -5.75 2.65
C LEU A 5 17.48 -7.09 2.46
N LEU A 6 16.32 -7.13 1.78
CA LEU A 6 15.56 -8.38 1.59
C LEU A 6 15.98 -9.19 0.34
N PHE A 7 16.81 -8.62 -0.55
CA PHE A 7 17.19 -9.27 -1.81
C PHE A 7 18.45 -10.16 -1.70
N VAL A 8 19.20 -10.08 -0.59
CA VAL A 8 20.43 -10.87 -0.41
C VAL A 8 20.16 -12.24 0.21
N ILE A 9 19.03 -12.42 0.90
CA ILE A 9 18.73 -13.68 1.62
C ILE A 9 18.07 -14.74 0.70
N ILE A 10 17.40 -14.33 -0.39
CA ILE A 10 16.71 -15.28 -1.29
C ILE A 10 17.65 -15.88 -2.36
N THR A 11 18.75 -15.21 -2.69
CA THR A 11 19.69 -15.68 -3.74
C THR A 11 20.61 -16.81 -3.27
N VAL A 12 20.81 -17.01 -1.97
CA VAL A 12 21.71 -18.07 -1.46
C VAL A 12 21.01 -19.44 -1.33
N MET A 13 19.67 -19.50 -1.34
CA MET A 13 18.94 -20.76 -1.16
C MET A 13 18.58 -21.52 -2.45
N LYS A 14 18.94 -20.99 -3.65
CA LYS A 14 18.60 -21.63 -4.93
C LYS A 14 19.79 -22.28 -5.68
N GLY A 15 20.99 -22.18 -5.13
CA GLY A 15 22.22 -22.72 -5.76
C GLY A 15 22.78 -24.01 -5.14
N GLY A 16 22.11 -24.61 -4.15
CA GLY A 16 22.70 -25.67 -3.31
C GLY A 16 22.08 -27.06 -3.41
N ALA A 17 21.20 -27.33 -4.37
CA ALA A 17 20.43 -28.58 -4.42
C ALA A 17 20.79 -29.54 -5.58
N GLU A 18 21.72 -29.17 -6.48
CA GLU A 18 22.03 -30.00 -7.67
C GLU A 18 23.39 -30.73 -7.66
N HIS A 19 24.18 -30.65 -6.58
CA HIS A 19 25.52 -31.28 -6.56
C HIS A 19 25.81 -32.12 -5.30
N MET A 20 24.87 -32.98 -4.90
CA MET A 20 25.13 -34.04 -3.91
C MET A 20 24.61 -35.38 -4.41
N LYS A 21 25.37 -36.04 -5.29
CA LYS A 21 25.22 -37.49 -5.53
C LYS A 21 26.50 -38.30 -5.38
N ASP A 22 27.67 -37.67 -5.30
CA ASP A 22 28.93 -38.41 -5.18
C ASP A 22 29.81 -37.81 -4.08
N TYR A 23 29.57 -38.19 -2.83
CA TYR A 23 30.58 -38.00 -1.78
C TYR A 23 30.57 -39.14 -0.76
N VAL A 24 31.60 -39.97 -0.86
CA VAL A 24 31.92 -41.06 0.09
C VAL A 24 32.92 -40.50 1.11
N PRO A 25 32.62 -40.49 2.43
CA PRO A 25 33.57 -39.94 3.40
C PRO A 25 34.67 -40.96 3.75
N LYS A 26 35.92 -40.60 3.48
CA LYS A 26 37.10 -41.20 4.13
C LYS A 26 37.29 -40.55 5.50
N LYS A 27 37.38 -41.38 6.55
CA LYS A 27 37.80 -40.97 7.89
C LYS A 27 39.32 -40.88 7.93
N GLU A 28 39.85 -39.79 8.49
CA GLU A 28 41.22 -39.76 9.00
C GLU A 28 41.29 -38.88 10.25
N LYS A 29 41.85 -39.47 11.30
CA LYS A 29 42.14 -38.86 12.61
C LYS A 29 43.40 -37.99 12.48
N ASP A 30 43.56 -36.99 13.34
CA ASP A 30 44.54 -37.08 14.44
C ASP A 30 44.64 -35.76 15.22
N ASP A 31 44.92 -35.96 16.50
CA ASP A 31 44.95 -35.02 17.62
C ASP A 31 46.20 -34.12 17.63
N GLU A 32 46.03 -32.82 17.90
CA GLU A 32 46.86 -32.01 18.83
C GLU A 32 46.29 -30.58 18.98
N PRO A 33 46.14 -30.00 20.19
CA PRO A 33 45.63 -28.64 20.35
C PRO A 33 46.75 -27.56 20.35
N PRO A 34 46.73 -26.58 19.44
CA PRO A 34 47.72 -25.50 19.41
C PRO A 34 47.29 -24.29 20.26
N LEU A 35 48.21 -23.79 21.11
CA LEU A 35 48.53 -22.41 21.54
C LEU A 35 47.49 -21.24 21.55
N PHE A 36 46.21 -21.44 21.27
CA PHE A 36 45.17 -20.42 21.09
C PHE A 36 44.52 -19.91 22.39
N THR A 37 44.90 -20.45 23.54
CA THR A 37 44.16 -20.25 24.80
C THR A 37 44.45 -18.90 25.46
N LYS A 38 45.66 -18.35 25.32
CA LYS A 38 46.04 -17.11 26.04
C LYS A 38 45.42 -15.85 25.44
N THR A 39 45.29 -15.77 24.12
CA THR A 39 44.75 -14.58 23.42
C THR A 39 43.24 -14.43 23.62
N ARG A 40 42.50 -15.54 23.73
CA ARG A 40 41.04 -15.54 23.95
C ARG A 40 40.64 -15.01 25.34
N ILE A 41 41.47 -15.25 26.36
CA ILE A 41 41.18 -14.80 27.73
C ILE A 41 41.24 -13.26 27.81
N ILE A 42 42.23 -12.63 27.16
CA ILE A 42 42.41 -11.17 27.19
C ILE A 42 41.25 -10.46 26.47
N VAL A 43 40.82 -10.97 25.30
CA VAL A 43 39.70 -10.40 24.54
C VAL A 43 38.38 -10.50 25.31
N THR A 44 38.16 -11.61 26.02
CA THR A 44 36.93 -11.83 26.80
C THR A 44 36.84 -10.87 27.99
N LEU A 45 37.95 -10.60 28.68
CA LEU A 45 38.00 -9.64 29.79
C LEU A 45 37.71 -8.20 29.34
N LEU A 46 38.26 -7.78 28.20
CA LEU A 46 38.02 -6.44 27.64
C LEU A 46 36.56 -6.22 27.25
N LEU A 47 35.91 -7.25 26.69
CA LEU A 47 34.49 -7.18 26.31
C LEU A 47 33.57 -7.03 27.54
N ALA A 48 33.88 -7.73 28.64
CA ALA A 48 33.08 -7.66 29.86
C ALA A 48 33.11 -6.25 30.50
N VAL A 49 34.25 -5.58 30.47
CA VAL A 49 34.40 -4.20 31.00
C VAL A 49 33.57 -3.20 30.19
N LEU A 50 33.55 -3.34 28.86
CA LEU A 50 32.77 -2.45 27.98
C LEU A 50 31.25 -2.63 28.17
N ILE A 51 30.78 -3.87 28.34
CA ILE A 51 29.35 -4.14 28.60
C ILE A 51 28.93 -3.53 29.95
N GLY A 52 29.77 -3.61 30.98
CA GLY A 52 29.52 -3.01 32.29
C GLY A 52 29.38 -1.47 32.23
N ALA A 53 30.26 -0.80 31.49
CA ALA A 53 30.21 0.65 31.32
C ALA A 53 28.93 1.12 30.60
N PHE A 54 28.48 0.39 29.58
CA PHE A 54 27.27 0.71 28.83
C PHE A 54 25.99 0.57 29.66
N ALA A 55 25.91 -0.47 30.50
CA ALA A 55 24.77 -0.67 31.40
C ALA A 55 24.66 0.44 32.47
N PHE A 56 25.80 0.95 32.95
CA PHE A 56 25.83 2.01 33.96
C PHE A 56 25.33 3.36 33.41
N ILE A 57 25.74 3.74 32.20
CA ILE A 57 25.30 4.99 31.54
C ILE A 57 23.79 4.94 31.24
N SER A 58 23.27 3.79 30.81
CA SER A 58 21.85 3.60 30.51
C SER A 58 20.95 3.78 31.74
N ARG A 59 21.40 3.37 32.94
CA ARG A 59 20.63 3.56 34.19
C ARG A 59 20.57 5.02 34.65
N GLN A 60 21.57 5.84 34.32
CA GLN A 60 21.59 7.27 34.68
C GLN A 60 20.55 8.09 33.89
N GLN A 61 20.29 7.73 32.63
CA GLN A 61 19.32 8.44 31.78
C GLN A 61 17.85 8.15 32.16
N LEU A 62 17.56 6.94 32.66
CA LEU A 62 16.20 6.55 33.07
C LEU A 62 15.71 7.29 34.32
N LYS A 63 16.61 7.74 35.20
CA LYS A 63 16.22 8.48 36.41
C LYS A 63 15.83 9.94 36.13
N LYS A 64 16.23 10.51 35.00
CA LYS A 64 15.93 11.91 34.64
C LYS A 64 14.63 12.10 33.85
N ALA A 65 14.03 11.04 33.33
CA ALA A 65 12.76 11.10 32.57
C ALA A 65 11.49 10.84 33.43
N ALA A 66 11.64 10.58 34.73
CA ALA A 66 10.53 10.17 35.62
C ALA A 66 9.82 11.32 36.35
N VAL A 67 10.14 12.58 36.05
CA VAL A 67 9.45 13.75 36.63
C VAL A 67 9.00 14.68 35.50
N GLY A 68 7.93 14.28 34.81
CA GLY A 68 7.17 15.12 33.89
C GLY A 68 5.81 15.49 34.51
N PRO A 69 5.20 16.63 34.15
CA PRO A 69 3.92 17.06 34.71
C PRO A 69 2.81 16.07 34.40
N SER A 70 2.03 15.69 35.41
CA SER A 70 0.87 14.81 35.30
C SER A 70 -0.18 15.43 34.38
N MET A 71 -0.31 14.90 33.16
CA MET A 71 -1.46 15.20 32.30
C MET A 71 -2.72 14.54 32.89
N PRO A 72 -3.90 15.19 32.80
CA PRO A 72 -5.14 14.57 33.23
C PRO A 72 -5.39 13.29 32.43
N PHE A 73 -5.66 12.22 33.18
CA PHE A 73 -5.97 10.90 32.67
C PHE A 73 -7.19 10.99 31.77
N VAL A 74 -7.02 10.76 30.46
CA VAL A 74 -8.13 10.51 29.55
C VAL A 74 -8.81 9.25 30.06
N SER A 75 -10.03 9.41 30.58
CA SER A 75 -10.89 8.34 31.06
C SER A 75 -10.95 7.20 30.03
N GLU A 76 -10.93 5.98 30.56
CA GLU A 76 -10.89 4.70 29.84
C GLU A 76 -11.64 4.70 28.51
N PRO A 77 -11.12 4.02 27.46
CA PRO A 77 -11.85 3.88 26.20
C PRO A 77 -13.20 3.24 26.50
N GLN A 78 -14.27 4.03 26.38
CA GLN A 78 -15.62 3.51 26.49
C GLN A 78 -15.76 2.39 25.45
N ALA A 79 -15.99 1.16 25.93
CA ALA A 79 -16.27 0.04 25.06
C ALA A 79 -17.51 0.38 24.24
N ILE A 80 -17.30 0.74 22.96
CA ILE A 80 -18.38 0.97 22.01
C ILE A 80 -19.13 -0.35 21.93
N SER A 81 -20.39 -0.38 22.40
CA SER A 81 -21.22 -1.59 22.32
C SER A 81 -21.36 -2.02 20.85
N GLU A 82 -21.47 -3.32 20.60
CA GLU A 82 -21.63 -3.84 19.24
C GLU A 82 -22.82 -3.20 18.50
N GLU A 83 -23.89 -2.86 19.23
CA GLU A 83 -25.06 -2.15 18.69
C GLU A 83 -24.74 -0.70 18.26
N ASN A 84 -23.94 0.03 19.05
CA ASN A 84 -23.50 1.38 18.68
C ASN A 84 -22.54 1.34 17.50
N LEU A 85 -21.66 0.33 17.44
CA LEU A 85 -20.77 0.09 16.30
C LEU A 85 -21.56 -0.23 15.03
N LYS A 86 -22.62 -1.05 15.16
CA LYS A 86 -23.50 -1.41 14.05
C LYS A 86 -24.31 -0.20 13.55
N GLN A 87 -24.87 0.61 14.44
CA GLN A 87 -25.54 1.86 14.05
C GLN A 87 -24.59 2.88 13.41
N ILE A 88 -23.35 2.98 13.89
CA ILE A 88 -22.34 3.86 13.28
C ILE A 88 -21.97 3.36 11.88
N ILE A 89 -21.80 2.05 11.69
CA ILE A 89 -21.52 1.46 10.37
C ILE A 89 -22.71 1.63 9.42
N GLU A 90 -23.93 1.35 9.89
CA GLU A 90 -25.17 1.50 9.13
C GLU A 90 -25.43 2.96 8.75
N THR A 91 -25.14 3.92 9.62
CA THR A 91 -25.30 5.36 9.31
C THR A 91 -24.19 5.88 8.39
N ALA A 92 -22.95 5.38 8.54
CA ALA A 92 -21.79 5.87 7.80
C ALA A 92 -21.78 5.44 6.32
N TYR A 93 -22.48 4.37 5.95
CA TYR A 93 -22.44 3.85 4.59
C TYR A 93 -23.84 3.57 4.05
N HIS A 94 -24.43 4.59 3.43
CA HIS A 94 -25.56 4.43 2.53
C HIS A 94 -25.07 4.70 1.09
N PRO A 95 -25.43 3.87 0.11
CA PRO A 95 -25.12 4.16 -1.28
C PRO A 95 -25.80 5.48 -1.69
N PRO A 96 -25.16 6.29 -2.55
CA PRO A 96 -25.72 7.57 -2.97
C PRO A 96 -27.04 7.37 -3.72
N ALA A 97 -28.01 8.27 -3.53
CA ALA A 97 -29.30 8.24 -4.24
C ALA A 97 -29.16 8.59 -5.73
N GLU A 98 -28.16 9.40 -6.06
CA GLU A 98 -27.80 9.77 -7.43
C GLU A 98 -26.29 9.68 -7.61
N LEU A 99 -25.88 9.28 -8.80
CA LEU A 99 -24.48 9.22 -9.17
C LEU A 99 -24.32 9.82 -10.56
N PHE A 100 -23.32 10.68 -10.73
CA PHE A 100 -23.04 11.37 -12.00
C PHE A 100 -21.62 11.09 -12.53
N GLY A 101 -20.85 10.26 -11.84
CA GLY A 101 -19.52 9.91 -12.30
C GLY A 101 -18.92 8.70 -11.61
N PHE A 102 -17.95 8.11 -12.27
CA PHE A 102 -17.17 6.98 -11.77
C PHE A 102 -15.68 7.29 -11.88
N THR A 103 -14.91 6.80 -10.90
CA THR A 103 -13.47 6.64 -11.08
C THR A 103 -13.18 5.15 -11.16
N GLY A 104 -12.45 4.73 -12.19
CA GLY A 104 -12.22 3.31 -12.44
C GLY A 104 -11.05 3.06 -13.37
N THR A 105 -10.78 1.78 -13.61
CA THR A 105 -9.68 1.32 -14.46
C THR A 105 -10.19 0.85 -15.81
N ILE A 106 -9.57 1.30 -16.90
CA ILE A 106 -9.91 0.87 -18.26
C ILE A 106 -9.53 -0.60 -18.43
N GLN A 107 -10.52 -1.46 -18.70
CA GLN A 107 -10.31 -2.87 -19.02
C GLN A 107 -10.09 -3.07 -20.53
N ALA A 108 -10.94 -2.46 -21.36
CA ALA A 108 -10.84 -2.56 -22.81
C ALA A 108 -11.40 -1.30 -23.50
N ILE A 109 -11.02 -1.11 -24.76
CA ILE A 109 -11.47 0.01 -25.59
C ILE A 109 -11.92 -0.57 -26.94
N GLY A 110 -13.16 -0.30 -27.32
CA GLY A 110 -13.74 -0.60 -28.63
C GLY A 110 -14.01 0.66 -29.45
N ASN A 111 -14.73 0.52 -30.58
CA ASN A 111 -15.12 1.61 -31.49
C ASN A 111 -16.09 2.61 -30.84
N ASN A 112 -15.61 3.42 -29.89
CA ASN A 112 -16.35 4.41 -29.09
C ASN A 112 -16.97 3.88 -27.78
N VAL A 113 -16.49 2.74 -27.29
CA VAL A 113 -16.90 2.21 -25.99
C VAL A 113 -15.66 1.94 -25.14
N VAL A 114 -15.67 2.41 -23.91
CA VAL A 114 -14.65 2.12 -22.90
C VAL A 114 -15.29 1.21 -21.86
N LEU A 115 -14.72 0.00 -21.68
CA LEU A 115 -15.10 -0.87 -20.57
C LEU A 115 -14.33 -0.42 -19.33
N LEU A 116 -15.07 0.05 -18.33
CA LEU A 116 -14.51 0.61 -17.10
C LEU A 116 -14.84 -0.32 -15.93
N GLU A 117 -13.80 -0.81 -15.25
CA GLU A 117 -13.97 -1.50 -13.97
C GLU A 117 -14.03 -0.45 -12.85
N VAL A 118 -15.11 -0.46 -12.09
CA VAL A 118 -15.35 0.47 -10.97
C VAL A 118 -15.72 -0.32 -9.73
N ASN A 119 -15.61 0.31 -8.57
CA ASN A 119 -16.25 -0.18 -7.36
C ASN A 119 -17.76 0.09 -7.48
N ASP A 120 -18.57 -0.91 -7.17
CA ASP A 120 -20.02 -0.82 -7.20
C ASP A 120 -20.50 0.14 -6.10
N PRO A 121 -21.05 1.31 -6.45
CA PRO A 121 -21.50 2.30 -5.49
C PRO A 121 -22.81 1.87 -4.80
N ALA A 122 -23.55 0.90 -5.36
CA ALA A 122 -24.76 0.36 -4.76
C ALA A 122 -24.45 -0.76 -3.77
N ALA A 123 -23.27 -1.37 -3.85
CA ALA A 123 -22.79 -2.30 -2.85
C ALA A 123 -22.35 -1.49 -1.63
N ASN A 124 -23.07 -1.63 -0.51
CA ASN A 124 -22.66 -1.07 0.76
C ASN A 124 -21.40 -1.83 1.25
N PRO A 125 -20.18 -1.30 1.04
CA PRO A 125 -18.99 -2.07 1.29
C PRO A 125 -18.72 -2.01 2.80
N SER A 126 -18.89 -3.16 3.47
CA SER A 126 -18.40 -3.29 4.84
C SER A 126 -16.90 -2.98 4.87
N PRO A 127 -16.38 -2.26 5.88
CA PRO A 127 -14.93 -2.05 6.04
C PRO A 127 -14.13 -3.36 6.12
N LEU A 128 -14.80 -4.47 6.44
CA LEU A 128 -14.23 -5.80 6.57
C LEU A 128 -14.34 -6.64 5.29
N GLU A 129 -15.08 -6.17 4.28
CA GLU A 129 -15.28 -6.88 3.02
C GLU A 129 -14.68 -6.09 1.85
N PRO A 130 -14.04 -6.76 0.87
CA PRO A 130 -13.55 -6.08 -0.32
C PRO A 130 -14.72 -5.45 -1.09
N ALA A 131 -14.54 -4.21 -1.56
CA ALA A 131 -15.51 -3.54 -2.40
C ALA A 131 -15.85 -4.40 -3.63
N LYS A 132 -17.15 -4.61 -3.88
CA LYS A 132 -17.59 -5.34 -5.07
C LYS A 132 -17.22 -4.52 -6.31
N LYS A 133 -16.63 -5.17 -7.30
CA LYS A 133 -16.27 -4.55 -8.57
C LYS A 133 -17.32 -4.87 -9.61
N LYS A 134 -17.60 -3.90 -10.48
CA LYS A 134 -18.48 -4.03 -11.63
C LYS A 134 -17.81 -3.44 -12.86
N THR A 135 -18.03 -4.06 -14.01
CA THR A 135 -17.63 -3.50 -15.31
C THR A 135 -18.81 -2.73 -15.91
N ILE A 136 -18.57 -1.49 -16.32
CA ILE A 136 -19.56 -0.59 -16.91
C ILE A 136 -19.11 -0.20 -18.31
N GLN A 137 -20.06 -0.10 -19.23
CA GLN A 137 -19.81 0.31 -20.61
C GLN A 137 -20.02 1.83 -20.74
N VAL A 138 -18.92 2.55 -20.94
CA VAL A 138 -18.95 3.99 -21.16
C VAL A 138 -18.96 4.26 -22.65
N VAL A 139 -20.04 4.87 -23.16
CA VAL A 139 -20.15 5.30 -24.56
C VAL A 139 -19.51 6.67 -24.71
N VAL A 140 -18.55 6.76 -25.63
CA VAL A 140 -17.85 8.00 -25.99
C VAL A 140 -18.51 8.57 -27.23
N ALA A 141 -19.26 9.65 -27.07
CA ALA A 141 -19.94 10.32 -28.16
C ALA A 141 -19.05 11.44 -28.75
N PRO A 142 -19.40 12.00 -29.93
CA PRO A 142 -18.61 13.07 -30.54
C PRO A 142 -18.49 14.33 -29.68
N ASP A 143 -19.44 14.57 -28.79
CA ASP A 143 -19.49 15.68 -27.84
C ASP A 143 -18.83 15.35 -26.49
N THR A 144 -18.36 14.13 -26.27
CA THR A 144 -17.63 13.77 -25.04
C THR A 144 -16.30 14.50 -24.98
N LYS A 145 -16.10 15.30 -23.93
CA LYS A 145 -14.83 15.98 -23.66
C LYS A 145 -13.83 14.99 -23.06
N ILE A 146 -12.70 14.74 -23.73
CA ILE A 146 -11.65 13.86 -23.20
C ILE A 146 -10.40 14.69 -22.91
N VAL A 147 -9.99 14.71 -21.65
CA VAL A 147 -8.85 15.52 -21.18
C VAL A 147 -7.87 14.69 -20.35
N MET A 148 -6.62 15.09 -20.38
CA MET A 148 -5.58 14.65 -19.46
C MET A 148 -5.24 15.81 -18.55
N ILE A 149 -5.22 15.56 -17.24
CA ILE A 149 -4.76 16.56 -16.28
C ILE A 149 -3.24 16.47 -16.16
N ASP A 150 -2.54 17.55 -16.46
CA ASP A 150 -1.10 17.64 -16.25
C ASP A 150 -0.79 18.20 -14.85
N ARG A 151 -0.50 17.29 -13.91
CA ARG A 151 -0.16 17.65 -12.53
C ARG A 151 1.26 18.17 -12.35
N SER A 152 2.08 18.17 -13.41
CA SER A 152 3.44 18.74 -13.35
C SER A 152 3.43 20.26 -13.45
N GLN A 153 2.33 20.84 -13.93
CA GLN A 153 2.15 22.28 -14.08
C GLN A 153 1.03 22.74 -13.16
N PHE A 154 1.37 23.51 -12.14
CA PHE A 154 0.38 24.14 -11.27
C PHE A 154 0.10 25.55 -11.79
N MET A 155 -1.16 25.85 -12.08
CA MET A 155 -1.55 27.21 -12.47
C MET A 155 -1.86 28.05 -11.22
N GLU A 156 -1.62 29.36 -11.31
CA GLU A 156 -2.13 30.29 -10.30
C GLU A 156 -3.64 30.11 -10.14
N GLY A 157 -4.10 29.90 -8.90
CA GLY A 157 -5.50 29.61 -8.59
C GLY A 157 -5.82 28.14 -8.28
N GLY A 158 -4.83 27.24 -8.27
CA GLY A 158 -5.03 25.88 -7.77
C GLY A 158 -5.53 24.86 -8.78
N SER A 159 -5.64 25.26 -10.05
CA SER A 159 -6.05 24.37 -11.14
C SER A 159 -4.84 23.75 -11.84
N PHE A 160 -5.04 22.54 -12.35
CA PHE A 160 -4.10 21.88 -13.24
C PHE A 160 -4.57 22.07 -14.69
N PRO A 161 -3.67 22.30 -15.65
CA PRO A 161 -4.04 22.46 -17.04
C PRO A 161 -4.63 21.16 -17.59
N GLU A 162 -5.73 21.32 -18.32
CA GLU A 162 -6.40 20.25 -19.05
C GLU A 162 -5.88 20.20 -20.49
N ILE A 163 -5.30 19.07 -20.86
CA ILE A 163 -4.82 18.83 -22.23
C ILE A 163 -5.87 17.99 -22.94
N PRO A 164 -6.54 18.48 -24.00
CA PRO A 164 -7.49 17.69 -24.77
C PRO A 164 -6.76 16.53 -25.45
N ILE A 165 -7.33 15.34 -25.34
CA ILE A 165 -6.79 14.11 -25.93
C ILE A 165 -7.88 13.38 -26.72
N SER A 166 -7.48 12.40 -27.53
CA SER A 166 -8.43 11.55 -28.26
C SER A 166 -8.60 10.19 -27.58
N ILE A 167 -9.74 9.53 -27.84
CA ILE A 167 -10.00 8.14 -27.38
C ILE A 167 -8.87 7.17 -27.77
N LYS A 168 -8.20 7.39 -28.90
CA LYS A 168 -7.07 6.56 -29.38
C LYS A 168 -5.84 6.60 -28.47
N GLN A 169 -5.72 7.65 -27.64
CA GLN A 169 -4.63 7.81 -26.67
C GLN A 169 -4.94 7.13 -25.34
N LEU A 170 -6.19 6.71 -25.12
CA LEU A 170 -6.54 5.88 -23.96
C LEU A 170 -5.89 4.49 -24.10
N ARG A 171 -5.57 3.90 -22.96
CA ARG A 171 -4.92 2.59 -22.87
C ARG A 171 -5.57 1.76 -21.75
N PRO A 172 -5.75 0.44 -21.93
CA PRO A 172 -6.09 -0.46 -20.85
C PRO A 172 -5.12 -0.33 -19.67
N GLY A 173 -5.61 -0.54 -18.46
CA GLY A 173 -4.87 -0.40 -17.19
C GLY A 173 -4.76 1.03 -16.64
N ARG A 174 -5.19 2.05 -17.40
CA ARG A 174 -5.22 3.45 -16.91
C ARG A 174 -6.41 3.67 -15.99
N VAL A 175 -6.20 4.45 -14.92
CA VAL A 175 -7.30 4.97 -14.09
C VAL A 175 -7.82 6.26 -14.71
N ILE A 176 -9.12 6.32 -14.93
CA ILE A 176 -9.82 7.49 -15.44
C ILE A 176 -11.00 7.84 -14.56
N THR A 177 -11.38 9.11 -14.58
CA THR A 177 -12.64 9.59 -14.01
C THR A 177 -13.57 9.95 -15.15
N VAL A 178 -14.80 9.44 -15.12
CA VAL A 178 -15.82 9.65 -16.15
C VAL A 178 -17.02 10.32 -15.49
N THR A 179 -17.58 11.36 -16.11
CA THR A 179 -18.81 12.02 -15.67
C THR A 179 -19.90 11.93 -16.73
N ALA A 180 -21.16 12.07 -16.33
CA ALA A 180 -22.35 12.05 -17.18
C ALA A 180 -23.30 13.19 -16.78
N GLU A 181 -24.16 13.61 -17.72
CA GLU A 181 -25.20 14.64 -17.50
C GLU A 181 -26.50 14.07 -16.91
N GLU A 182 -26.56 12.74 -16.75
CA GLU A 182 -27.71 12.03 -16.22
C GLU A 182 -27.31 11.17 -15.01
N ASN A 183 -28.30 10.79 -14.20
CA ASN A 183 -28.07 9.82 -13.12
C ASN A 183 -27.67 8.46 -13.73
N ILE A 184 -26.51 7.95 -13.30
CA ILE A 184 -25.90 6.69 -13.77
C ILE A 184 -25.88 5.60 -12.68
N LEU A 185 -26.51 5.84 -11.53
CA LEU A 185 -26.65 4.83 -10.49
C LEU A 185 -27.30 3.55 -11.07
N ASN A 186 -26.72 2.39 -10.77
CA ASN A 186 -27.16 1.06 -11.25
C ASN A 186 -27.13 0.81 -12.76
N LYS A 187 -26.76 1.79 -13.60
CA LYS A 187 -26.66 1.59 -15.05
C LYS A 187 -25.44 0.74 -15.41
N GLU A 188 -25.61 -0.14 -16.39
CA GLU A 188 -24.52 -0.94 -16.98
C GLU A 188 -23.88 -0.24 -18.18
N ARG A 189 -24.58 0.75 -18.74
CA ARG A 189 -24.15 1.50 -19.91
C ARG A 189 -24.68 2.93 -19.85
N PHE A 190 -23.82 3.90 -20.15
CA PHE A 190 -24.20 5.31 -20.21
C PHE A 190 -23.29 6.12 -21.15
N LYS A 191 -23.74 7.32 -21.53
CA LYS A 191 -22.97 8.27 -22.35
C LYS A 191 -22.10 9.16 -21.46
N ALA A 192 -20.80 9.24 -21.75
CA ALA A 192 -19.90 10.14 -21.04
C ALA A 192 -20.07 11.59 -21.50
N ALA A 193 -20.13 12.50 -20.55
CA ALA A 193 -20.00 13.93 -20.76
C ALA A 193 -18.51 14.32 -20.79
N THR A 194 -17.76 13.91 -19.77
CA THR A 194 -16.32 14.14 -19.68
C THR A 194 -15.57 12.87 -19.28
N ILE A 195 -14.39 12.66 -19.85
CA ILE A 195 -13.43 11.62 -19.48
C ILE A 195 -12.12 12.32 -19.11
N GLN A 196 -11.69 12.15 -17.88
CA GLN A 196 -10.47 12.70 -17.33
C GLN A 196 -9.44 11.60 -17.08
N VAL A 197 -8.28 11.72 -17.69
CA VAL A 197 -7.13 10.85 -17.45
C VAL A 197 -6.23 11.49 -16.41
N ASN A 198 -6.04 10.79 -15.30
CA ASN A 198 -5.08 11.18 -14.27
C ASN A 198 -3.68 10.72 -14.71
N LYS A 199 -2.75 11.66 -14.86
CA LYS A 199 -1.34 11.41 -15.15
C LYS A 199 -0.50 11.69 -13.90
#